data_AF-A0A8T7F8N9-F1
#
_entry.id   AF-A0A8T7F8N9-F1
#
_cell.length_a   1.000
_cell.length_b   1.000
_cell.length_c   1.000
_cell.angle_alpha   90.00
_cell.angle_beta   90.00
_cell.angle_gamma   90.00
#
_symmetry.space_group_name_H-M   'P 1'
#
loop_
_entity.id
_entity.type
_entity.pdbx_description
1 polymer ?
#
loop_
_entity_poly.entity_id
_entity_poly.type
_entity_poly.pdbx_seq_one_letter_code
_entity_poly.pdbx_strand_id
1 'polypeptide(L)'
;MPTPFMHMVASQRLVNDPQFSHADFVQAHWGEFLLGCISPDAHHRGNLTREDTHFFAYRPKVEPHAVPAMLTAHPNLTNGAVKDEAQRAFVAGYLSHLEMDEVWCEDMLFPEFIYGKWPSRETSHFMLHVLLGWMDARDYLGLGLSHQSALAGATPKHWLNFFPDEALIAWRDVVASQIQPVGTSQTVEILGKRIPQGIDGLHTILQSPERLAAELWVQITPEKMAAVEATMYERMRQAVTDYLGAE
;
A
#
# COMPACT_ATOMS: atom_id res chain seq x y z
N MET A 1 -5.35 -5.41 3.86
CA MET A 1 -4.42 -4.27 3.75
C MET A 1 -4.82 -3.46 2.55
N PRO A 2 -4.57 -2.15 2.57
CA PRO A 2 -4.65 -1.28 1.40
C PRO A 2 -4.09 -1.96 0.16
N THR A 3 -4.67 -1.67 -1.00
CA THR A 3 -4.18 -2.24 -2.26
C THR A 3 -3.02 -1.40 -2.81
N PRO A 4 -2.21 -1.93 -3.73
CA PRO A 4 -1.15 -1.17 -4.39
C PRO A 4 -1.62 0.18 -4.94
N PHE A 5 -2.86 0.27 -5.44
CA PHE A 5 -3.39 1.51 -6.01
C PHE A 5 -3.58 2.62 -4.98
N MET A 6 -3.96 2.28 -3.74
CA MET A 6 -4.06 3.28 -2.67
C MET A 6 -2.69 3.89 -2.35
N HIS A 7 -1.64 3.07 -2.27
CA HIS A 7 -0.27 3.55 -2.06
C HIS A 7 0.20 4.44 -3.21
N MET A 8 -0.12 4.06 -4.45
CA MET A 8 0.23 4.85 -5.63
C MET A 8 -0.52 6.20 -5.68
N VAL A 9 -1.82 6.23 -5.36
CA VAL A 9 -2.61 7.48 -5.27
C VAL A 9 -2.07 8.39 -4.16
N ALA A 10 -1.75 7.84 -2.99
CA ALA A 10 -1.12 8.60 -1.90
C ALA A 10 0.25 9.16 -2.31
N SER A 11 1.03 8.37 -3.05
CA SER A 11 2.32 8.80 -3.62
C SER A 11 2.14 9.93 -4.65
N GLN A 12 1.11 9.85 -5.50
CA GLN A 12 0.77 10.92 -6.44
C GLN A 12 0.37 12.20 -5.68
N ARG A 13 -0.39 12.07 -4.59
CA ARG A 13 -0.71 13.21 -3.72
C ARG A 13 0.55 13.82 -3.12
N LEU A 14 1.48 12.99 -2.63
CA LEU A 14 2.73 13.44 -2.02
C LEU A 14 3.54 14.37 -2.94
N VAL A 15 3.76 13.97 -4.19
CA VAL A 15 4.56 14.78 -5.14
C VAL A 15 3.85 16.05 -5.62
N ASN A 16 2.55 16.17 -5.34
CA ASN A 16 1.75 17.37 -5.62
C ASN A 16 1.50 18.22 -4.37
N ASP A 17 1.98 17.78 -3.20
CA ASP A 17 1.81 18.51 -1.95
C ASP A 17 2.84 19.63 -1.83
N PRO A 18 2.40 20.90 -1.74
CA PRO A 18 3.32 22.04 -1.62
C PRO A 18 4.15 22.02 -0.33
N GLN A 19 3.77 21.23 0.68
CA GLN A 19 4.54 21.07 1.92
C GLN A 19 5.64 20.00 1.80
N PHE A 20 5.69 19.24 0.72
CA PHE A 20 6.70 18.21 0.52
C PHE A 20 7.90 18.76 -0.27
N SER A 21 9.00 19.04 0.42
CA SER A 21 10.20 19.70 -0.14
C SER A 21 11.03 18.83 -1.09
N HIS A 22 10.78 17.52 -1.14
CA HIS A 22 11.56 16.58 -1.97
C HIS A 22 10.80 16.12 -3.23
N ALA A 23 9.76 16.85 -3.64
CA ALA A 23 8.95 16.51 -4.81
C ALA A 23 9.80 16.34 -6.08
N ASP A 24 10.72 17.27 -6.36
CA ASP A 24 11.60 17.20 -7.55
C ASP A 24 12.47 15.94 -7.57
N PHE A 25 13.03 15.55 -6.42
CA PHE A 25 13.83 14.33 -6.30
C PHE A 25 12.99 13.08 -6.55
N VAL A 26 11.81 12.99 -5.92
CA VAL A 26 10.92 11.84 -6.09
C VAL A 26 10.39 11.76 -7.53
N GLN A 27 10.07 12.90 -8.15
CA GLN A 27 9.61 12.95 -9.54
C GLN A 27 10.71 12.55 -10.54
N ALA A 28 11.98 12.88 -10.26
CA ALA A 28 13.11 12.47 -11.10
C ALA A 28 13.34 10.94 -11.11
N HIS A 29 12.96 10.26 -10.01
CA HIS A 29 13.11 8.82 -9.80
C HIS A 29 11.75 8.14 -9.56
N TRP A 30 10.72 8.58 -10.31
CA TRP A 30 9.34 8.25 -10.01
C TRP A 30 9.02 6.76 -10.14
N GLY A 31 9.58 6.09 -11.15
CA GLY A 31 9.38 4.66 -11.35
C GLY A 31 9.89 3.84 -10.16
N GLU A 32 11.06 4.20 -9.66
CA GLU A 32 11.72 3.55 -8.53
C GLU A 32 10.97 3.77 -7.23
N PHE A 33 10.52 4.99 -6.99
CA PHE A 33 9.66 5.30 -5.84
C PHE A 33 8.36 4.49 -5.89
N LEU A 34 7.68 4.46 -7.04
CA LEU A 34 6.46 3.68 -7.22
C LEU A 34 6.69 2.18 -7.01
N LEU A 35 7.80 1.64 -7.52
CA LEU A 35 8.16 0.24 -7.27
C LEU A 35 8.34 0.01 -5.77
N GLY A 36 9.03 0.91 -5.07
CA GLY A 36 9.20 0.88 -3.63
C GLY A 36 7.87 0.80 -2.88
N CYS A 37 6.91 1.68 -3.21
CA CYS A 37 5.64 1.78 -2.47
C CYS A 37 4.67 0.60 -2.67
N ILE A 38 4.95 -0.29 -3.63
CA ILE A 38 4.17 -1.52 -3.84
C ILE A 38 4.95 -2.79 -3.46
N SER A 39 6.26 -2.71 -3.29
CA SER A 39 7.14 -3.89 -3.14
C SER A 39 6.87 -4.75 -1.90
N PRO A 40 6.49 -4.23 -0.72
CA PRO A 40 6.27 -5.07 0.45
C PRO A 40 5.18 -6.15 0.24
N ASP A 41 4.18 -5.87 -0.60
CA ASP A 41 3.10 -6.81 -0.96
C ASP A 41 3.54 -7.94 -1.90
N ALA A 42 4.73 -7.85 -2.49
CA ALA A 42 5.28 -8.87 -3.36
C ALA A 42 5.79 -10.11 -2.59
N HIS A 43 5.74 -10.15 -1.25
CA HIS A 43 6.35 -11.21 -0.42
C HIS A 43 6.09 -12.64 -0.91
N HIS A 44 4.85 -12.92 -1.37
CA HIS A 44 4.46 -14.22 -1.93
C HIS A 44 5.23 -14.63 -3.20
N ARG A 45 5.78 -13.66 -3.95
CA ARG A 45 6.66 -13.87 -5.12
C ARG A 45 8.09 -14.20 -4.71
N GLY A 46 8.54 -13.68 -3.58
CA GLY A 46 9.88 -13.89 -3.02
C GLY A 46 10.01 -15.13 -2.14
N ASN A 47 8.93 -15.91 -1.95
CA ASN A 47 8.86 -16.95 -0.92
C ASN A 47 9.19 -16.41 0.49
N LEU A 48 8.78 -15.17 0.74
CA LEU A 48 8.91 -14.47 2.01
C LEU A 48 7.57 -14.46 2.75
N THR A 49 7.64 -14.41 4.07
CA THR A 49 6.45 -14.11 4.87
C THR A 49 6.13 -12.62 4.78
N ARG A 50 4.92 -12.23 5.20
CA ARG A 50 4.57 -10.82 5.31
C ARG A 50 5.42 -10.10 6.36
N GLU A 51 5.76 -10.78 7.45
CA GLU A 51 6.59 -10.21 8.52
C GLU A 51 8.00 -9.89 8.01
N ASP A 52 8.54 -10.68 7.08
CA ASP A 52 9.85 -10.44 6.46
C ASP A 52 9.90 -9.16 5.62
N THR A 53 8.76 -8.71 5.07
CA THR A 53 8.70 -7.51 4.21
C THR A 53 8.06 -6.31 4.88
N HIS A 54 7.23 -6.51 5.90
CA HIS A 54 6.56 -5.44 6.63
C HIS A 54 7.23 -5.11 7.97
N PHE A 55 8.14 -5.96 8.44
CA PHE A 55 8.93 -5.75 9.65
C PHE A 55 8.11 -5.68 10.95
N PHE A 56 6.87 -6.16 10.93
CA PHE A 56 6.03 -6.34 12.11
C PHE A 56 5.09 -7.54 11.98
N ALA A 57 4.63 -8.06 13.12
CA ALA A 57 3.65 -9.13 13.21
C ALA A 57 2.23 -8.58 13.42
N TYR A 58 1.21 -9.30 12.94
CA TYR A 58 -0.19 -8.95 13.22
C TYR A 58 -0.57 -9.27 14.67
N ARG A 59 -0.44 -8.26 15.52
CA ARG A 59 -0.80 -8.26 16.94
C ARG A 59 -1.73 -7.07 17.22
N PRO A 60 -2.41 -6.98 18.39
CA PRO A 60 -3.30 -5.84 18.68
C PRO A 60 -2.67 -4.45 18.57
N LYS A 61 -1.34 -4.38 18.49
CA LYS A 61 -0.54 -3.18 18.26
C LYS A 61 0.63 -3.55 17.35
N VAL A 62 1.05 -2.62 16.48
CA VAL A 62 2.27 -2.80 15.69
C VAL A 62 3.47 -2.43 16.57
N GLU A 63 4.22 -3.45 16.98
CA GLU A 63 5.46 -3.27 17.74
C GLU A 63 6.53 -4.27 17.28
N PRO A 64 7.76 -3.83 16.96
CA PRO A 64 8.18 -2.43 16.81
C PRO A 64 7.50 -1.72 15.62
N HIS A 65 7.59 -0.38 15.56
CA HIS A 65 7.21 0.39 14.38
C HIS A 65 8.00 -0.06 13.15
N ALA A 66 7.32 -0.19 12.01
CA ALA A 66 7.80 -0.86 10.81
C ALA A 66 9.05 -0.21 10.21
N VAL A 67 9.03 1.12 10.06
CA VAL A 67 10.14 1.88 9.46
C VAL A 67 11.43 1.79 10.29
N PRO A 68 11.43 2.10 11.60
CA PRO A 68 12.61 1.89 12.45
C PRO A 68 13.09 0.44 12.45
N ALA A 69 12.18 -0.54 12.44
CA ALA A 69 12.52 -1.95 12.41
C ALA A 69 13.26 -2.34 11.13
N MET A 70 12.76 -1.92 9.97
CA MET A 70 13.42 -2.12 8.67
C MET A 70 14.83 -1.52 8.65
N LEU A 71 14.97 -0.24 9.03
CA LEU A 71 16.25 0.47 8.98
C LEU A 71 17.26 -0.07 9.99
N THR A 72 16.80 -0.60 11.13
CA THR A 72 17.64 -1.27 12.11
C THR A 72 18.12 -2.64 11.60
N ALA A 73 17.24 -3.42 10.97
CA ALA A 73 17.59 -4.71 10.39
C ALA A 73 18.50 -4.59 9.15
N HIS A 74 18.34 -3.50 8.40
CA HIS A 74 19.04 -3.23 7.14
C HIS A 74 19.67 -1.83 7.14
N PRO A 75 20.74 -1.60 7.92
CA PRO A 75 21.36 -0.28 8.03
C PRO A 75 21.95 0.25 6.72
N ASN A 76 22.23 -0.65 5.75
CA ASN A 76 22.65 -0.28 4.40
C ASN A 76 21.54 0.39 3.57
N LEU A 77 20.31 0.40 4.06
CA LEU A 77 19.17 1.10 3.45
C LEU A 77 18.91 2.47 4.08
N THR A 78 19.70 2.92 5.07
CA THR A 78 19.61 4.28 5.58
C THR A 78 20.07 5.30 4.52
N ASN A 79 19.53 6.52 4.55
CA ASN A 79 19.76 7.52 3.50
C ASN A 79 21.25 7.80 3.27
N GLY A 80 22.02 8.00 4.35
CA GLY A 80 23.47 8.23 4.28
C GLY A 80 24.28 7.02 3.77
N ALA A 81 23.74 5.79 3.91
CA ALA A 81 24.38 4.57 3.40
C ALA A 81 24.10 4.35 1.90
N VAL A 82 22.88 4.66 1.44
CA VAL A 82 22.47 4.48 0.04
C VAL A 82 23.15 5.50 -0.88
N LYS A 83 23.95 5.01 -1.82
CA LYS A 83 24.72 5.84 -2.78
C LYS A 83 24.04 6.04 -4.13
N ASP A 84 23.18 5.11 -4.52
CA ASP A 84 22.39 5.19 -5.75
C ASP A 84 21.10 5.96 -5.49
N GLU A 85 20.87 7.05 -6.23
CA GLU A 85 19.66 7.86 -6.08
C GLU A 85 18.39 7.07 -6.42
N ALA A 86 18.47 6.16 -7.39
CA ALA A 86 17.37 5.29 -7.79
C ALA A 86 16.98 4.35 -6.63
N GLN A 87 17.97 3.72 -6.00
CA GLN A 87 17.77 2.93 -4.78
C GLN A 87 17.19 3.78 -3.65
N ARG A 88 17.67 5.02 -3.49
CA ARG A 88 17.19 5.92 -2.42
C ARG A 88 15.72 6.27 -2.60
N ALA A 89 15.29 6.58 -3.81
CA ALA A 89 13.89 6.81 -4.13
C ALA A 89 13.04 5.55 -3.91
N PHE A 90 13.54 4.38 -4.31
CA PHE A 90 12.90 3.10 -4.03
C PHE A 90 12.72 2.86 -2.53
N VAL A 91 13.75 3.07 -1.70
CA VAL A 91 13.64 2.92 -0.24
C VAL A 91 12.62 3.91 0.33
N ALA A 92 12.65 5.18 -0.09
CA ALA A 92 11.67 6.16 0.36
C ALA A 92 10.22 5.71 0.04
N GLY A 93 9.98 5.17 -1.16
CA GLY A 93 8.72 4.56 -1.54
C GLY A 93 8.35 3.38 -0.63
N TYR A 94 9.30 2.50 -0.33
CA TYR A 94 9.10 1.36 0.58
C TYR A 94 8.68 1.82 1.98
N LEU A 95 9.35 2.83 2.54
CA LEU A 95 8.99 3.37 3.86
C LEU A 95 7.59 4.00 3.86
N SER A 96 7.20 4.67 2.76
CA SER A 96 5.84 5.20 2.63
C SER A 96 4.76 4.12 2.73
N HIS A 97 5.01 2.94 2.13
CA HIS A 97 4.13 1.79 2.25
C HIS A 97 4.03 1.30 3.69
N LEU A 98 5.18 1.12 4.36
CA LEU A 98 5.21 0.61 5.73
C LEU A 98 4.41 1.48 6.70
N GLU A 99 4.56 2.81 6.64
CA GLU A 99 3.77 3.72 7.48
C GLU A 99 2.27 3.65 7.19
N MET A 100 1.90 3.62 5.91
CA MET A 100 0.50 3.50 5.51
C MET A 100 -0.13 2.21 6.05
N ASP A 101 0.58 1.09 5.93
CA ASP A 101 0.09 -0.22 6.38
C ASP A 101 0.08 -0.35 7.90
N GLU A 102 1.04 0.26 8.59
CA GLU A 102 1.04 0.35 10.05
C GLU A 102 -0.18 1.12 10.56
N VAL A 103 -0.42 2.34 10.04
CA VAL A 103 -1.60 3.14 10.41
C VAL A 103 -2.89 2.39 10.07
N TRP A 104 -2.97 1.75 8.90
CA TRP A 104 -4.13 0.93 8.56
C TRP A 104 -4.38 -0.17 9.58
N CYS A 105 -3.33 -0.84 10.04
CA CYS A 105 -3.45 -1.87 11.05
C CYS A 105 -4.03 -1.32 12.35
N GLU A 106 -3.43 -0.26 12.88
CA GLU A 106 -3.74 0.28 14.19
C GLU A 106 -5.07 1.06 14.24
N ASP A 107 -5.41 1.78 13.17
CA ASP A 107 -6.55 2.71 13.18
C ASP A 107 -7.80 2.17 12.48
N MET A 108 -7.66 1.12 11.64
CA MET A 108 -8.76 0.53 10.87
C MET A 108 -8.89 -0.97 11.08
N LEU A 109 -7.91 -1.78 10.66
CA LEU A 109 -8.02 -3.24 10.63
C LEU A 109 -8.29 -3.81 12.02
N PHE A 110 -7.44 -3.50 13.00
CA PHE A 110 -7.56 -4.04 14.34
C PHE A 110 -8.80 -3.54 15.07
N PRO A 111 -9.04 -2.22 15.23
CA PRO A 111 -10.18 -1.74 16.01
C PRO A 111 -11.51 -2.08 15.35
N GLU A 112 -11.59 -2.02 14.01
CA GLU A 112 -12.88 -2.13 13.34
C GLU A 112 -13.19 -3.53 12.83
N PHE A 113 -12.20 -4.29 12.35
CA PHE A 113 -12.45 -5.61 11.73
C PHE A 113 -11.98 -6.80 12.57
N ILE A 114 -10.95 -6.65 13.41
CA ILE A 114 -10.50 -7.74 14.29
C ILE A 114 -11.21 -7.70 15.64
N TYR A 115 -11.29 -6.53 16.26
CA TYR A 115 -11.89 -6.32 17.58
C TYR A 115 -13.25 -5.60 17.53
N GLY A 116 -13.66 -5.15 16.35
CA GLY A 116 -14.91 -4.43 16.16
C GLY A 116 -16.14 -5.32 16.30
N LYS A 117 -17.30 -4.67 16.45
CA LYS A 117 -18.57 -5.34 16.74
C LYS A 117 -19.31 -5.71 15.46
N TRP A 118 -18.88 -6.79 14.82
CA TRP A 118 -19.59 -7.41 13.71
C TRP A 118 -20.51 -8.55 14.18
N PRO A 119 -21.59 -8.87 13.46
CA PRO A 119 -22.46 -10.01 13.78
C PRO A 119 -21.69 -11.34 13.87
N SER A 120 -20.63 -11.50 13.08
CA SER A 120 -19.73 -12.64 13.12
C SER A 120 -18.35 -12.26 12.57
N ARG A 121 -17.33 -13.09 12.86
CA ARG A 121 -16.00 -12.95 12.27
C ARG A 121 -16.02 -13.11 10.75
N GLU A 122 -16.88 -13.99 10.23
CA GLU A 122 -17.05 -14.16 8.78
C GLU A 122 -17.63 -12.89 8.13
N THR A 123 -18.66 -12.29 8.74
CA THR A 123 -19.23 -11.03 8.28
C THR A 123 -18.19 -9.91 8.27
N SER A 124 -17.41 -9.78 9.35
CA SER A 124 -16.33 -8.79 9.41
C SER A 124 -15.29 -9.01 8.31
N HIS A 125 -14.84 -10.25 8.13
CA HIS A 125 -13.87 -10.60 7.12
C HIS A 125 -14.38 -10.31 5.70
N PHE A 126 -15.64 -10.62 5.43
CA PHE A 126 -16.29 -10.30 4.16
C PHE A 126 -16.38 -8.78 3.94
N MET A 127 -16.81 -8.01 4.94
CA MET A 127 -16.94 -6.56 4.83
C MET A 127 -15.60 -5.83 4.70
N LEU A 128 -14.54 -6.38 5.29
CA LEU A 128 -13.17 -5.92 5.02
C LEU A 128 -12.84 -6.05 3.53
N HIS A 129 -13.20 -7.17 2.89
CA HIS A 129 -12.94 -7.38 1.46
C HIS A 129 -13.83 -6.50 0.58
N VAL A 130 -15.06 -6.21 1.00
CA VAL A 130 -15.91 -5.19 0.36
C VAL A 130 -15.24 -3.82 0.44
N LEU A 131 -14.78 -3.40 1.62
CA LEU A 131 -14.10 -2.11 1.79
C LEU A 131 -12.87 -1.99 0.90
N LEU A 132 -12.00 -3.02 0.89
CA LEU A 132 -10.81 -3.04 0.06
C LEU A 132 -11.15 -3.00 -1.44
N GLY A 133 -12.17 -3.73 -1.88
CA GLY A 133 -12.63 -3.69 -3.28
C GLY A 133 -13.22 -2.33 -3.67
N TRP A 134 -13.92 -1.65 -2.75
CA TRP A 134 -14.45 -0.32 -2.98
C TRP A 134 -13.33 0.73 -3.08
N MET A 135 -12.36 0.68 -2.16
CA MET A 135 -11.19 1.56 -2.18
C MET A 135 -10.38 1.36 -3.47
N ASP A 136 -10.15 0.11 -3.86
CA ASP A 136 -9.41 -0.22 -5.07
C ASP A 136 -10.06 0.37 -6.32
N ALA A 137 -11.39 0.21 -6.47
CA ALA A 137 -12.11 0.78 -7.59
C ALA A 137 -12.05 2.31 -7.62
N ARG A 138 -12.16 2.97 -6.45
CA ARG A 138 -12.01 4.43 -6.32
C ARG A 138 -10.61 4.88 -6.71
N ASP A 139 -9.58 4.23 -6.18
CA ASP A 139 -8.19 4.64 -6.32
C ASP A 139 -7.66 4.32 -7.72
N TYR A 140 -8.09 3.20 -8.31
CA TYR A 140 -7.81 2.85 -9.69
C TYR A 140 -8.25 3.94 -10.68
N LEU A 141 -9.44 4.54 -10.48
CA LEU A 141 -9.92 5.67 -11.28
C LEU A 141 -9.12 6.95 -11.07
N GLY A 142 -8.45 7.09 -9.92
CA GLY A 142 -7.61 8.24 -9.58
C GLY A 142 -6.20 8.19 -10.16
N LEU A 143 -5.73 7.04 -10.64
CA LEU A 143 -4.39 6.88 -11.18
C LEU A 143 -4.24 7.54 -12.56
N GLY A 144 -3.24 8.42 -12.68
CA GLY A 144 -2.86 9.00 -13.97
C GLY A 144 -2.18 8.00 -14.91
N LEU A 145 -2.33 8.17 -16.23
CA LEU A 145 -1.73 7.27 -17.23
C LEU A 145 -0.19 7.21 -17.20
N SER A 146 0.47 8.23 -16.65
CA SER A 146 1.94 8.33 -16.57
C SER A 146 2.58 7.34 -15.58
N HIS A 147 1.80 6.80 -14.64
CA HIS A 147 2.32 5.86 -13.63
C HIS A 147 2.77 4.55 -14.27
N GLN A 148 2.07 4.09 -15.31
CA GLN A 148 2.37 2.82 -15.94
C GLN A 148 3.76 2.80 -16.55
N SER A 149 4.10 3.80 -17.39
CA SER A 149 5.40 3.85 -18.06
C SER A 149 6.55 4.06 -17.09
N ALA A 150 6.33 4.88 -16.05
CA ALA A 150 7.32 5.10 -14.99
C ALA A 150 7.59 3.80 -14.23
N LEU A 151 6.53 3.14 -13.72
CA LEU A 151 6.66 1.90 -12.98
C LEU A 151 7.30 0.79 -13.82
N ALA A 152 6.88 0.61 -15.08
CA ALA A 152 7.43 -0.41 -15.96
C ALA A 152 8.92 -0.20 -16.29
N GLY A 153 9.40 1.06 -16.25
CA GLY A 153 10.81 1.40 -16.48
C GLY A 153 11.73 1.14 -15.28
N ALA A 154 11.17 1.05 -14.06
CA ALA A 154 11.95 0.89 -12.83
C ALA A 154 12.73 -0.43 -12.84
N THR A 155 14.06 -0.37 -12.80
CA THR A 155 14.92 -1.55 -12.90
C THR A 155 15.70 -1.74 -11.60
N PRO A 156 15.25 -2.62 -10.68
CA PRO A 156 15.99 -2.89 -9.45
C PRO A 156 17.37 -3.48 -9.77
N LYS A 157 18.36 -3.14 -8.93
CA LYS A 157 19.77 -3.56 -9.07
C LYS A 157 20.32 -4.02 -7.73
N HIS A 158 19.78 -5.12 -7.21
CA HIS A 158 20.05 -5.63 -5.87
C HIS A 158 19.79 -4.58 -4.80
N TRP A 159 18.70 -3.81 -4.96
CA TRP A 159 18.35 -2.73 -4.04
C TRP A 159 17.98 -3.24 -2.65
N LEU A 160 17.55 -4.49 -2.53
CA LEU A 160 17.22 -5.15 -1.27
C LEU A 160 18.05 -6.45 -1.13
N ASN A 161 18.74 -6.60 -0.01
CA ASN A 161 19.51 -7.83 0.28
C ASN A 161 18.63 -9.01 0.69
N PHE A 162 17.39 -8.73 1.09
CA PHE A 162 16.42 -9.72 1.58
C PHE A 162 15.33 -10.04 0.55
N PHE A 163 15.28 -9.32 -0.57
CA PHE A 163 14.23 -9.45 -1.58
C PHE A 163 14.86 -9.57 -2.97
N PRO A 164 14.75 -10.73 -3.66
CA PRO A 164 15.33 -10.89 -4.99
C PRO A 164 14.68 -9.97 -6.03
N ASP A 165 15.51 -9.42 -6.92
CA ASP A 165 15.09 -8.53 -8.00
C ASP A 165 14.07 -9.19 -8.93
N GLU A 166 14.19 -10.49 -9.19
CA GLU A 166 13.26 -11.22 -10.07
C GLU A 166 11.82 -11.18 -9.53
N ALA A 167 11.67 -11.22 -8.21
CA ALA A 167 10.36 -11.13 -7.57
C ALA A 167 9.81 -9.70 -7.59
N LEU A 168 10.68 -8.69 -7.41
CA LEU A 168 10.31 -7.27 -7.55
C LEU A 168 9.87 -6.96 -8.99
N ILE A 169 10.61 -7.44 -9.98
CA ILE A 169 10.28 -7.29 -11.41
C ILE A 169 8.97 -7.99 -11.75
N ALA A 170 8.78 -9.24 -11.31
CA ALA A 170 7.54 -9.96 -11.55
C ALA A 170 6.33 -9.24 -10.93
N TRP A 171 6.49 -8.62 -9.76
CA TRP A 171 5.42 -7.84 -9.13
C TRP A 171 5.16 -6.51 -9.84
N ARG A 172 6.22 -5.77 -10.18
CA ARG A 172 6.18 -4.55 -11.00
C ARG A 172 5.35 -4.79 -12.27
N ASP A 173 5.65 -5.86 -12.99
CA ASP A 173 5.00 -6.16 -14.27
C ASP A 173 3.52 -6.50 -14.09
N VAL A 174 3.16 -7.22 -13.00
CA VAL A 174 1.76 -7.50 -12.65
C VAL A 174 1.00 -6.20 -12.37
N VAL A 175 1.54 -5.30 -11.54
CA VAL A 175 0.86 -4.04 -11.21
C VAL A 175 0.82 -3.11 -12.43
N ALA A 176 1.93 -2.96 -13.16
CA ALA A 176 2.01 -2.15 -14.37
C ALA A 176 1.02 -2.61 -15.45
N SER A 177 0.80 -3.92 -15.61
CA SER A 177 -0.18 -4.46 -16.56
C SER A 177 -1.64 -4.15 -16.19
N GLN A 178 -1.93 -3.88 -14.92
CA GLN A 178 -3.28 -3.55 -14.47
C GLN A 178 -3.60 -2.07 -14.71
N ILE A 179 -2.59 -1.19 -14.65
CA ILE A 179 -2.77 0.28 -14.75
C ILE A 179 -2.46 0.85 -16.16
N GLN A 180 -2.21 -0.02 -17.14
CA GLN A 180 -2.03 0.40 -18.54
C GLN A 180 -3.34 0.95 -19.13
N PRO A 181 -3.29 1.74 -20.23
CA PRO A 181 -4.50 2.07 -20.98
C PRO A 181 -5.23 0.77 -21.34
N VAL A 182 -6.52 0.67 -20.98
CA VAL A 182 -7.37 -0.55 -21.06
C VAL A 182 -7.00 -1.72 -20.14
N GLY A 183 -6.14 -1.49 -19.15
CA GLY A 183 -5.90 -2.43 -18.05
C GLY A 183 -7.16 -2.65 -17.20
N THR A 184 -7.14 -3.70 -16.40
CA THR A 184 -8.23 -4.02 -15.46
C THR A 184 -7.61 -4.46 -14.15
N SER A 185 -8.05 -3.84 -13.05
CA SER A 185 -7.73 -4.30 -11.69
C SER A 185 -8.14 -5.75 -11.52
N GLN A 186 -7.25 -6.56 -10.93
CA GLN A 186 -7.52 -7.96 -10.56
C GLN A 186 -7.92 -8.09 -9.09
N THR A 187 -8.11 -6.97 -8.38
CA THR A 187 -8.30 -6.96 -6.93
C THR A 187 -9.54 -7.74 -6.53
N VAL A 188 -10.68 -7.54 -7.19
CA VAL A 188 -11.93 -8.23 -6.83
C VAL A 188 -11.81 -9.75 -7.06
N GLU A 189 -11.14 -10.16 -8.13
CA GLU A 189 -10.88 -11.57 -8.44
C GLU A 189 -9.95 -12.22 -7.40
N ILE A 190 -8.96 -11.49 -6.91
CA ILE A 190 -8.02 -11.96 -5.88
C ILE A 190 -8.74 -12.03 -4.52
N LEU A 191 -9.48 -10.98 -4.15
CA LEU A 191 -10.21 -10.90 -2.90
C LEU A 191 -11.33 -11.94 -2.82
N GLY A 192 -12.08 -12.15 -3.91
CA GLY A 192 -13.17 -13.13 -3.97
C GLY A 192 -12.71 -14.57 -3.72
N LYS A 193 -11.46 -14.92 -4.03
CA LYS A 193 -10.88 -16.24 -3.72
C LYS A 193 -10.61 -16.47 -2.23
N ARG A 194 -10.66 -15.44 -1.40
CA ARG A 194 -10.29 -15.47 0.03
C ARG A 194 -11.50 -15.55 0.96
N ILE A 195 -12.71 -15.51 0.41
CA ILE A 195 -13.96 -15.42 1.16
C ILE A 195 -14.99 -16.44 0.63
N PRO A 196 -15.88 -16.98 1.49
CA PRO A 196 -16.91 -17.93 1.07
C PRO A 196 -17.90 -17.39 0.03
N GLN A 197 -18.20 -16.09 0.07
CA GLN A 197 -19.16 -15.42 -0.79
C GLN A 197 -18.67 -15.29 -2.25
N GLY A 198 -17.37 -15.48 -2.49
CA GLY A 198 -16.79 -15.42 -3.82
C GLY A 198 -16.80 -14.02 -4.45
N ILE A 199 -16.48 -13.99 -5.74
CA ILE A 199 -16.44 -12.78 -6.57
C ILE A 199 -17.84 -12.16 -6.72
N ASP A 200 -18.86 -12.99 -6.96
CA ASP A 200 -20.25 -12.55 -7.13
C ASP A 200 -20.78 -11.85 -5.87
N GLY A 201 -20.43 -12.36 -4.69
CA GLY A 201 -20.77 -11.73 -3.41
C GLY A 201 -20.22 -10.31 -3.27
N LEU A 202 -18.95 -10.10 -3.65
CA LEU A 202 -18.34 -8.77 -3.66
C LEU A 202 -19.04 -7.84 -4.66
N HIS A 203 -19.23 -8.28 -5.90
CA HIS A 203 -19.88 -7.46 -6.93
C HIS A 203 -21.27 -7.01 -6.52
N THR A 204 -22.05 -7.90 -5.90
CA THR A 204 -23.43 -7.58 -5.51
C THR A 204 -23.49 -6.42 -4.51
N ILE A 205 -22.49 -6.25 -3.63
CA ILE A 205 -22.44 -5.11 -2.71
C ILE A 205 -21.78 -3.91 -3.39
N LEU A 206 -20.63 -4.10 -4.03
CA LEU A 206 -19.84 -3.02 -4.64
C LEU A 206 -20.63 -2.23 -5.70
N GLN A 207 -21.60 -2.86 -6.36
CA GLN A 207 -22.44 -2.22 -7.38
C GLN A 207 -23.73 -1.59 -6.84
N SER A 208 -24.01 -1.68 -5.53
CA SER A 208 -25.19 -1.08 -4.90
C SER A 208 -24.80 -0.09 -3.81
N PRO A 209 -24.94 1.23 -4.07
CA PRO A 209 -24.76 2.27 -3.05
C PRO A 209 -25.65 2.06 -1.82
N GLU A 210 -26.88 1.56 -2.01
CA GLU A 210 -27.82 1.27 -0.93
C GLU A 210 -27.28 0.17 -0.01
N ARG A 211 -26.71 -0.90 -0.58
CA ARG A 211 -26.11 -1.99 0.20
C ARG A 211 -24.83 -1.56 0.89
N LEU A 212 -23.97 -0.79 0.21
CA LEU A 212 -22.79 -0.20 0.85
C LEU A 212 -23.17 0.63 2.07
N ALA A 213 -24.19 1.48 1.94
CA ALA A 213 -24.71 2.29 3.05
C ALA A 213 -25.27 1.44 4.19
N ALA A 214 -26.07 0.42 3.88
CA ALA A 214 -26.75 -0.40 4.87
C ALA A 214 -25.86 -1.44 5.56
N GLU A 215 -24.80 -1.92 4.90
CA GLU A 215 -24.00 -3.05 5.37
C GLU A 215 -22.59 -2.66 5.81
N LEU A 216 -21.94 -1.73 5.10
CA LEU A 216 -20.56 -1.31 5.39
C LEU A 216 -20.52 0.02 6.15
N TRP A 217 -21.17 1.07 5.61
CA TRP A 217 -21.07 2.43 6.14
C TRP A 217 -21.80 2.66 7.45
N VAL A 218 -22.71 1.76 7.82
CA VAL A 218 -23.32 1.75 9.16
C VAL A 218 -22.31 1.41 10.26
N GLN A 219 -21.24 0.67 9.93
CA GLN A 219 -20.17 0.32 10.88
C GLN A 219 -18.94 1.22 10.68
N ILE A 220 -18.48 1.36 9.43
CA ILE A 220 -17.29 2.14 9.08
C ILE A 220 -17.75 3.43 8.42
N THR A 221 -17.91 4.52 9.17
CA THR A 221 -18.44 5.73 8.53
C THR A 221 -17.44 6.29 7.51
N PRO A 222 -17.92 6.96 6.43
CA PRO A 222 -17.04 7.64 5.49
C PRO A 222 -16.08 8.63 6.18
N GLU A 223 -16.51 9.29 7.26
CA GLU A 223 -15.68 10.21 8.05
C GLU A 223 -14.55 9.48 8.76
N LYS A 224 -14.82 8.30 9.33
CA LYS A 224 -13.78 7.45 9.95
C LYS A 224 -12.77 7.01 8.90
N MET A 225 -13.23 6.57 7.72
CA MET A 225 -12.35 6.23 6.61
C MET A 225 -11.46 7.41 6.21
N ALA A 226 -12.04 8.59 5.97
CA ALA A 226 -11.30 9.78 5.61
C ALA A 226 -10.28 10.21 6.69
N ALA A 227 -10.63 10.05 7.97
CA ALA A 227 -9.72 10.34 9.08
C ALA A 227 -8.52 9.38 9.09
N VAL A 228 -8.72 8.08 8.89
CA VAL A 228 -7.63 7.11 8.78
C VAL A 228 -6.74 7.43 7.58
N GLU A 229 -7.32 7.73 6.41
CA GLU A 229 -6.55 8.09 5.22
C GLU A 229 -5.73 9.37 5.41
N ALA A 230 -6.26 10.35 6.15
CA ALA A 230 -5.53 11.56 6.51
C ALA A 230 -4.32 11.24 7.41
N THR A 231 -4.48 10.38 8.41
CA THR A 231 -3.37 9.91 9.27
C THR A 231 -2.34 9.14 8.46
N MET A 232 -2.77 8.19 7.61
CA MET A 232 -1.89 7.42 6.73
C MET A 232 -1.04 8.35 5.87
N TYR A 233 -1.67 9.33 5.23
CA TYR A 233 -0.99 10.31 4.39
C TYR A 233 0.02 11.14 5.18
N GLU A 234 -0.35 11.65 6.34
CA GLU A 234 0.54 12.48 7.15
C GLU A 234 1.76 11.69 7.63
N ARG A 235 1.55 10.46 8.09
CA ARG A 235 2.61 9.56 8.54
C ARG A 235 3.56 9.17 7.41
N MET A 236 3.04 8.82 6.24
CA MET A 236 3.88 8.49 5.10
C MET A 236 4.66 9.70 4.57
N ARG A 237 4.06 10.90 4.56
CA ARG A 237 4.74 12.15 4.17
C ARG A 237 5.88 12.45 5.12
N GLN A 238 5.63 12.34 6.42
CA GLN A 238 6.64 12.55 7.46
C GLN A 238 7.80 11.56 7.31
N ALA A 239 7.53 10.26 7.18
CA ALA A 239 8.60 9.25 7.04
C ALA A 239 9.45 9.45 5.78
N VAL A 240 8.83 9.79 4.64
CA VAL A 240 9.58 10.09 3.42
C VAL A 240 10.42 11.35 3.59
N THR A 241 9.88 12.39 4.24
CA THR A 241 10.58 13.65 4.51
C THR A 241 11.78 13.42 5.43
N ASP A 242 11.59 12.71 6.54
CA ASP A 242 12.65 12.39 7.49
C ASP A 242 13.74 11.55 6.86
N TYR A 243 13.36 10.54 6.08
CA TYR A 243 14.32 9.68 5.39
C TYR A 243 15.17 10.46 4.38
N LEU A 244 14.54 11.26 3.50
CA LEU A 244 15.27 12.01 2.47
C LEU A 244 16.04 13.22 3.04
N GLY A 245 15.64 13.73 4.20
CA GLY A 245 16.31 14.83 4.91
C GLY A 245 17.42 14.39 5.87
N ALA A 246 17.54 13.10 6.18
CA ALA A 246 18.60 12.58 7.07
C ALA A 246 19.97 12.58 6.39
N GLU A 247 21.00 13.12 7.05
CA GLU A 247 22.39 13.13 6.57
C GLU A 247 23.10 11.76 6.71
#